data_AF-A0A661R073-F1
#
_entry.id   AF-A0A661R073-F1
#
_cell.length_a   1.000
_cell.length_b   1.000
_cell.length_c   1.000
_cell.angle_alpha   90.00
_cell.angle_beta   90.00
_cell.angle_gamma   90.00
#
_symmetry.space_group_name_H-M   'P 1'
#
loop_
_entity.id
_entity.type
_entity.pdbx_description
1 polymer ?
#
loop_
_entity_poly.entity_id
_entity_poly.type
_entity_poly.pdbx_seq_one_letter_code
_entity_poly.pdbx_strand_id
1 'polypeptide(L)'
;MGKDIYFTKEHQQVRQALKDFVNKEINPYVDEWEEKGITPLHDLFKKMGDLGFLGIRYDEKYGGMGLDYWYELVFLEELAHIHCGGVPMAIAVQTNMATPAIDEFGSQYLKEKYLVPAIKGEMVAAIAV
;
A
#
# COMPACT_ATOMS: atom_id res chain seq x y z
N MET A 1 -30.93 -4.99 -2.35
CA MET A 1 -29.65 -5.21 -1.63
C MET A 1 -28.97 -6.39 -2.30
N GLY A 2 -28.20 -6.13 -3.35
CA GLY A 2 -27.54 -7.18 -4.14
C GLY A 2 -26.43 -7.82 -3.30
N LYS A 3 -26.33 -9.15 -3.32
CA LYS A 3 -25.14 -9.84 -2.84
C LYS A 3 -23.97 -9.37 -3.68
N ASP A 4 -22.96 -8.78 -3.04
CA ASP A 4 -21.71 -8.44 -3.68
C ASP A 4 -21.09 -9.74 -4.23
N ILE A 5 -21.03 -9.87 -5.55
CA ILE A 5 -20.60 -11.12 -6.22
C ILE A 5 -19.07 -11.27 -6.12
N TYR A 6 -18.36 -10.14 -5.95
CA TYR A 6 -16.91 -10.06 -5.98
C TYR A 6 -16.29 -9.93 -4.58
N PHE A 7 -16.99 -9.30 -3.63
CA PHE A 7 -16.44 -9.04 -2.29
C PHE A 7 -17.03 -9.97 -1.21
N THR A 8 -16.17 -10.69 -0.50
CA THR A 8 -16.52 -11.53 0.64
C THR A 8 -16.51 -10.71 1.92
N LYS A 9 -16.82 -11.35 3.07
CA LYS A 9 -16.75 -10.66 4.37
C LYS A 9 -15.32 -10.27 4.72
N GLU A 10 -14.35 -11.09 4.33
CA GLU A 10 -12.92 -10.87 4.54
C GLU A 10 -12.45 -9.66 3.73
N HIS A 11 -12.88 -9.53 2.47
CA HIS A 11 -12.68 -8.31 1.67
C HIS A 11 -13.23 -7.07 2.39
N GLN A 12 -14.44 -7.16 2.97
CA GLN A 12 -15.03 -6.03 3.71
C GLN A 12 -14.31 -5.71 5.03
N GLN A 13 -13.68 -6.69 5.68
CA GLN A 13 -12.85 -6.44 6.86
C GLN A 13 -11.58 -5.67 6.49
N VAL A 14 -10.90 -6.09 5.42
CA VAL A 14 -9.72 -5.38 4.90
C VAL A 14 -10.10 -3.97 4.45
N ARG A 15 -11.26 -3.82 3.77
CA ARG A 15 -11.81 -2.52 3.41
C ARG A 15 -11.98 -1.61 4.62
N GLN A 16 -12.61 -2.11 5.68
CA GLN A 16 -12.83 -1.31 6.88
C GLN A 16 -11.51 -0.92 7.56
N ALA A 17 -10.53 -1.81 7.60
CA ALA A 17 -9.21 -1.51 8.17
C ALA A 17 -8.48 -0.41 7.38
N LEU A 18 -8.51 -0.46 6.05
CA LEU A 18 -7.94 0.56 5.18
C LEU A 18 -8.68 1.89 5.27
N LYS A 19 -10.01 1.85 5.26
CA LYS A 19 -10.86 3.04 5.46
C LYS A 19 -10.52 3.74 6.77
N ASP A 20 -10.38 2.96 7.84
CA ASP A 20 -10.01 3.47 9.16
C ASP A 20 -8.63 4.11 9.14
N PHE A 21 -7.66 3.47 8.49
CA PHE A 21 -6.31 4.01 8.32
C PHE A 21 -6.33 5.33 7.55
N VAL A 22 -6.98 5.39 6.40
CA VAL A 22 -7.11 6.60 5.58
C VAL A 22 -7.74 7.75 6.40
N ASN A 23 -8.82 7.48 7.12
CA ASN A 23 -9.54 8.51 7.89
C ASN A 23 -8.83 8.96 9.16
N LYS A 24 -7.93 8.15 9.73
CA LYS A 24 -7.23 8.48 10.99
C LYS A 24 -5.81 8.98 10.75
N GLU A 25 -5.10 8.41 9.78
CA GLU A 25 -3.66 8.58 9.59
C GLU A 25 -3.30 9.46 8.38
N ILE A 26 -4.25 9.69 7.45
CA ILE A 26 -4.00 10.44 6.21
C ILE A 26 -4.88 11.68 6.12
N ASN A 27 -6.20 11.50 5.93
CA ASN A 27 -7.12 12.59 5.60
C ASN A 27 -7.12 13.78 6.57
N PRO A 28 -6.96 13.60 7.91
CA PRO A 28 -6.87 14.72 8.83
C PRO A 28 -5.66 15.65 8.62
N TYR A 29 -4.63 15.18 7.90
CA TYR A 29 -3.35 15.89 7.74
C TYR A 29 -3.09 16.38 6.31
N VAL A 30 -3.96 16.02 5.36
CA VAL A 30 -3.76 16.31 3.93
C VAL A 30 -3.58 17.80 3.66
N ASP A 31 -4.45 18.66 4.21
CA ASP A 31 -4.38 20.11 3.97
C ASP A 31 -3.04 20.70 4.43
N GLU A 32 -2.53 20.24 5.58
CA GLU A 32 -1.23 20.66 6.10
C GLU A 32 -0.07 20.19 5.21
N TRP A 33 -0.14 18.96 4.70
CA TRP A 33 0.90 18.42 3.82
C TRP A 33 0.93 19.11 2.46
N GLU A 34 -0.24 19.42 1.90
CA GLU A 34 -0.37 20.18 0.65
C GLU A 34 0.16 21.61 0.83
N GLU A 35 -0.19 22.29 1.93
CA GLU A 35 0.33 23.64 2.23
C GLU A 35 1.86 23.64 2.36
N LYS A 36 2.43 22.63 3.03
CA LYS A 36 3.88 22.50 3.21
C LYS A 36 4.61 21.91 2.00
N GLY A 37 3.89 21.35 1.04
CA GLY A 37 4.45 20.62 -0.11
C GLY A 37 5.24 19.36 0.27
N ILE A 38 4.99 18.78 1.45
CA ILE A 38 5.71 17.59 1.92
C ILE A 38 4.81 16.67 2.74
N THR A 39 4.89 15.37 2.45
CA THR A 39 4.24 14.29 3.21
C THR A 39 5.31 13.48 3.95
N PRO A 40 5.07 13.07 5.22
CA PRO A 40 5.97 12.20 5.96
C PRO A 40 5.91 10.75 5.47
N LEU A 41 6.32 10.50 4.22
CA LEU A 41 6.15 9.20 3.55
C LEU A 41 6.84 8.04 4.28
N HIS A 42 8.00 8.27 4.91
CA HIS A 42 8.70 7.22 5.66
C HIS A 42 7.87 6.72 6.84
N ASP A 43 7.31 7.64 7.63
CA ASP A 43 6.46 7.28 8.77
C ASP A 43 5.15 6.64 8.32
N LEU A 44 4.55 7.19 7.25
CA LEU A 44 3.32 6.65 6.68
C LEU A 44 3.52 5.23 6.15
N PHE A 45 4.59 5.00 5.38
CA PHE A 45 4.90 3.68 4.82
C PHE A 45 5.25 2.70 5.92
N LYS A 46 5.97 3.12 6.96
CA LYS A 46 6.24 2.25 8.11
C LYS A 46 4.95 1.77 8.77
N LYS A 47 4.00 2.67 9.04
CA LYS A 47 2.67 2.30 9.57
C LYS A 47 1.92 1.35 8.63
N MET A 48 1.95 1.61 7.32
CA MET A 48 1.29 0.74 6.32
C MET A 48 1.94 -0.64 6.23
N GLY A 49 3.27 -0.72 6.30
CA GLY A 49 4.04 -1.96 6.31
C GLY A 49 3.76 -2.80 7.55
N ASP A 50 3.69 -2.16 8.73
CA ASP A 50 3.33 -2.83 9.99
C ASP A 50 1.90 -3.41 9.97
N LEU A 51 1.00 -2.82 9.18
CA LEU A 51 -0.36 -3.31 8.94
C LEU A 51 -0.46 -4.31 7.77
N GLY A 52 0.63 -4.56 7.05
CA GLY A 52 0.66 -5.44 5.88
C GLY A 52 0.13 -4.84 4.58
N PHE A 53 -0.28 -3.56 4.58
CA PHE A 53 -0.92 -2.92 3.42
C PHE A 53 0.01 -2.70 2.23
N LEU A 54 1.32 -2.59 2.46
CA LEU A 54 2.31 -2.54 1.36
C LEU A 54 2.61 -3.93 0.78
N GLY A 55 2.13 -4.98 1.45
CA GLY A 55 2.47 -6.39 1.24
C GLY A 55 1.36 -7.26 0.67
N ILE A 56 0.19 -6.70 0.33
CA ILE A 56 -1.08 -7.45 0.18
C ILE A 56 -0.94 -8.70 -0.69
N ARG A 57 -0.30 -8.59 -1.86
CA ARG A 57 -0.19 -9.70 -2.82
C ARG A 57 1.16 -10.40 -2.84
N TYR A 58 2.14 -9.88 -2.10
CA TYR A 58 3.47 -10.46 -2.10
C TYR A 58 3.50 -11.79 -1.35
N ASP A 59 4.42 -12.66 -1.76
CA ASP A 59 4.65 -13.95 -1.11
C ASP A 59 4.99 -13.77 0.38
N GLU A 60 4.37 -14.57 1.24
CA GLU A 60 4.57 -14.53 2.69
C GLU A 60 6.05 -14.70 3.08
N LYS A 61 6.85 -15.41 2.29
CA LYS A 61 8.30 -15.57 2.54
C LYS A 61 9.08 -14.24 2.49
N TYR A 62 8.53 -13.22 1.83
CA TYR A 62 9.08 -11.87 1.78
C TYR A 62 8.37 -10.90 2.73
N GLY A 63 7.45 -11.40 3.57
CA GLY A 63 6.65 -10.60 4.49
C GLY A 63 5.38 -10.01 3.88
N GLY A 64 4.94 -10.50 2.72
CA GLY A 64 3.64 -10.18 2.16
C GLY A 64 2.49 -10.96 2.81
N MET A 65 1.26 -10.71 2.35
CA MET A 65 0.06 -11.39 2.87
C MET A 65 -0.44 -12.54 1.97
N GLY A 66 0.16 -12.74 0.79
CA GLY A 66 -0.23 -13.81 -0.14
C GLY A 66 -1.68 -13.72 -0.65
N LEU A 67 -2.31 -12.55 -0.57
CA LEU A 67 -3.71 -12.35 -0.97
C LEU A 67 -3.84 -12.16 -2.49
N ASP A 68 -5.07 -12.27 -2.98
CA ASP A 68 -5.37 -12.17 -4.41
C ASP A 68 -5.64 -10.73 -4.89
N TYR A 69 -5.97 -10.59 -6.18
CA TYR A 69 -6.26 -9.32 -6.82
C TYR A 69 -7.52 -8.62 -6.29
N TRP A 70 -8.47 -9.34 -5.70
CA TRP A 70 -9.67 -8.70 -5.16
C TRP A 70 -9.35 -7.91 -3.89
N TYR A 71 -8.41 -8.37 -3.08
CA TYR A 71 -7.88 -7.58 -1.95
C TYR A 71 -7.10 -6.35 -2.41
N GLU A 72 -6.34 -6.45 -3.51
CA GLU A 72 -5.67 -5.28 -4.10
C GLU A 72 -6.67 -4.27 -4.69
N LEU A 73 -7.77 -4.74 -5.29
CA LEU A 73 -8.84 -3.85 -5.74
C LEU A 73 -9.49 -3.09 -4.57
N VAL A 74 -9.79 -3.78 -3.47
CA VAL A 74 -10.26 -3.13 -2.22
C VAL A 74 -9.25 -2.08 -1.76
N PHE A 75 -7.96 -2.41 -1.78
CA PHE A 75 -6.89 -1.49 -1.41
C PHE A 75 -6.89 -0.22 -2.26
N LEU A 76 -6.88 -0.37 -3.58
CA LEU A 76 -6.86 0.77 -4.50
C LEU A 76 -8.14 1.63 -4.40
N GLU A 77 -9.30 1.02 -4.19
CA GLU A 77 -10.55 1.75 -3.95
C GLU A 77 -10.49 2.60 -2.67
N GLU A 78 -9.96 2.07 -1.57
CA GLU A 78 -9.83 2.84 -0.33
C GLU A 78 -8.77 3.94 -0.43
N LEU A 79 -7.68 3.74 -1.20
CA LEU A 79 -6.73 4.81 -1.51
C LEU A 79 -7.38 5.95 -2.31
N ALA A 80 -8.37 5.67 -3.15
CA ALA A 80 -9.09 6.69 -3.91
C ALA A 80 -9.93 7.63 -3.02
N HIS A 81 -10.14 7.27 -1.74
CA HIS A 81 -10.79 8.12 -0.74
C HIS A 81 -9.83 9.07 -0.01
N ILE A 82 -8.54 9.10 -0.38
CA ILE A 82 -7.59 10.08 0.14
C ILE A 82 -7.87 11.46 -0.47
N HIS A 83 -7.92 12.51 0.37
CA HIS A 83 -8.33 13.86 -0.03
C HIS A 83 -7.26 14.65 -0.82
N CYS A 84 -6.26 13.99 -1.42
CA CYS A 84 -5.31 14.57 -2.35
C CYS A 84 -4.80 13.52 -3.36
N GLY A 85 -4.09 13.98 -4.40
CA GLY A 85 -3.55 13.08 -5.43
C GLY A 85 -2.15 12.52 -5.12
N GLY A 86 -1.31 13.27 -4.41
CA GLY A 86 0.10 12.94 -4.22
C GLY A 86 0.34 11.69 -3.36
N VAL A 87 -0.39 11.58 -2.25
CA VAL A 87 -0.25 10.47 -1.30
C VAL A 87 -0.69 9.12 -1.89
N PRO A 88 -1.90 8.94 -2.45
CA PRO A 88 -2.29 7.68 -3.05
C PRO A 88 -1.38 7.30 -4.22
N MET A 89 -0.90 8.28 -5.01
CA MET A 89 0.07 8.02 -6.08
C MET A 89 1.40 7.50 -5.53
N ALA A 90 1.95 8.09 -4.46
CA ALA A 90 3.19 7.60 -3.85
C ALA A 90 3.04 6.15 -3.35
N ILE A 91 1.91 5.82 -2.74
CA ILE A 91 1.60 4.46 -2.28
C ILE A 91 1.47 3.48 -3.46
N ALA A 92 0.79 3.88 -4.54
CA ALA A 92 0.64 3.06 -5.74
C ALA A 92 1.99 2.85 -6.46
N VAL A 93 2.86 3.87 -6.48
CA VAL A 93 4.23 3.72 -7.01
C VAL A 93 4.99 2.70 -6.18
N GLN A 94 4.93 2.78 -4.85
CA GLN A 94 5.58 1.81 -3.95
C GLN A 94 5.10 0.39 -4.24
N THR A 95 3.78 0.16 -4.31
CA THR A 95 3.18 -1.19 -4.28
C THR A 95 2.93 -1.80 -5.65
N ASN A 96 2.52 -1.01 -6.65
CA ASN A 96 2.08 -1.51 -7.97
C ASN A 96 3.02 -1.16 -9.13
N MET A 97 4.04 -0.32 -8.93
CA MET A 97 4.93 0.11 -10.02
C MET A 97 6.40 -0.25 -9.76
N ALA A 98 6.97 0.20 -8.64
CA ALA A 98 8.40 0.06 -8.36
C ALA A 98 8.76 -1.33 -7.84
N THR A 99 8.07 -1.83 -6.80
CA THR A 99 8.40 -3.11 -6.16
C THR A 99 8.03 -4.36 -6.97
N PRO A 100 6.98 -4.39 -7.82
CA PRO A 100 6.65 -5.60 -8.58
C PRO A 100 7.76 -6.05 -9.53
N ALA A 101 8.52 -5.12 -10.11
CA ALA A 101 9.65 -5.48 -10.96
C ALA A 101 10.76 -6.22 -10.19
N ILE A 102 10.98 -5.86 -8.92
CA ILE A 102 11.94 -6.54 -8.04
C ILE A 102 11.40 -7.92 -7.63
N ASP A 103 10.10 -8.02 -7.34
CA ASP A 103 9.50 -9.31 -7.02
C ASP A 103 9.48 -10.27 -8.21
N GLU A 104 9.17 -9.82 -9.41
CA GLU A 104 9.11 -10.72 -10.57
C GLU A 104 10.51 -11.08 -11.07
N PHE A 105 11.39 -10.08 -11.23
CA PHE A 105 12.66 -10.26 -11.96
C PHE A 105 13.91 -10.16 -11.09
N GLY A 106 13.78 -9.77 -9.83
CA GLY A 106 14.91 -9.63 -8.92
C GLY A 106 15.55 -10.96 -8.54
N SER A 107 16.87 -10.97 -8.39
CA SER A 107 17.55 -12.10 -7.74
C SER A 107 17.18 -12.18 -6.26
N GLN A 108 17.44 -13.33 -5.62
CA GLN A 108 17.21 -13.49 -4.18
C GLN A 108 17.84 -12.37 -3.35
N TYR A 109 19.07 -11.97 -3.70
CA TYR A 109 19.76 -10.86 -3.07
C TYR A 109 18.99 -9.53 -3.23
N LEU A 110 18.46 -9.23 -4.42
CA LEU A 110 17.68 -8.00 -4.63
C LEU A 110 16.37 -8.02 -3.85
N LYS A 111 15.70 -9.17 -3.77
CA LYS A 111 14.47 -9.32 -3.00
C LYS A 111 14.72 -9.13 -1.50
N GLU A 112 15.72 -9.79 -0.94
CA GLU A 112 16.06 -9.64 0.49
C GLU A 112 16.52 -8.23 0.84
N LYS A 113 17.31 -7.59 -0.04
CA LYS A 113 17.90 -6.28 0.24
C LYS A 113 16.95 -5.12 0.00
N TYR A 114 16.05 -5.22 -0.98
CA TYR A 114 15.23 -4.08 -1.43
C TYR A 114 13.73 -4.35 -1.31
N LEU A 115 13.25 -5.53 -1.73
CA LEU A 115 11.83 -5.84 -1.69
C LEU A 115 11.34 -6.01 -0.24
N VAL A 116 12.03 -6.83 0.57
CA VAL A 116 11.60 -7.09 1.96
C VAL A 116 11.53 -5.80 2.80
N PRO A 117 12.55 -4.91 2.79
CA PRO A 117 12.44 -3.61 3.48
C PRO A 117 11.34 -2.70 2.90
N ALA A 118 11.11 -2.74 1.59
CA ALA A 118 10.06 -1.94 0.96
C ALA A 118 8.64 -2.40 1.36
N ILE A 119 8.42 -3.72 1.46
CA ILE A 119 7.17 -4.32 1.98
C ILE A 119 6.96 -3.93 3.45
N LYS A 120 8.03 -3.91 4.25
CA LYS A 120 7.97 -3.49 5.67
C LYS A 120 7.82 -1.99 5.88
N GLY A 121 7.84 -1.19 4.81
CA GLY A 121 7.82 0.27 4.89
C GLY A 121 9.09 0.90 5.46
N GLU A 122 10.18 0.12 5.53
CA GLU A 122 11.50 0.57 6.00
C GLU A 122 12.31 1.22 4.87
N MET A 123 11.89 1.02 3.62
CA MET A 123 12.50 1.59 2.43
C MET A 123 11.43 2.12 1.48
N VAL A 124 11.63 3.35 1.00
CA VAL A 124 10.82 3.94 -0.06
C VAL A 124 11.43 3.60 -1.41
N ALA A 125 10.63 3.05 -2.31
CA ALA A 125 10.99 2.73 -3.69
C ALA A 125 10.35 3.75 -4.65
N ALA A 126 11.04 3.99 -5.75
CA ALA A 126 10.58 4.81 -6.85
C ALA A 126 10.89 4.12 -8.18
N ILE A 127 10.20 4.51 -9.23
CA ILE A 127 10.41 4.01 -10.58
C ILE A 127 10.91 5.14 -11.49
N ALA A 128 11.88 4.83 -12.34
CA ALA A 128 12.37 5.68 -13.41
C ALA A 128 12.32 4.88 -14.72
N VAL A 129 11.66 5.42 -15.75
CA VAL A 129 11.39 4.77 -17.03
C VAL A 129 12.02 5.50 -18.21
#